data_AF-A0A6A7L8C7-F1
#
_entry.id   AF-A0A6A7L8C7-F1
#
_cell.length_a   1.000
_cell.length_b   1.000
_cell.length_c   1.000
_cell.angle_alpha   90.00
_cell.angle_beta   90.00
_cell.angle_gamma   90.00
#
_symmetry.space_group_name_H-M   'P 1'
#
loop_
_entity.id
_entity.type
_entity.pdbx_description
1 polymer ?
#
loop_
_entity_poly.entity_id
_entity_poly.type
_entity_poly.pdbx_seq_one_letter_code
_entity_poly.pdbx_strand_id
1 'polypeptide(L)'
;MVDSSSLPLLLTALYIVCGGLLMLSLFIYIKGRPPVTEGHAFRASRLSSGNRLLPTQVIITPQSVVRYTPRWIGRHEHSIHMAHVASVRIDTKLLFSDVYIETTGGTSAIVCTGHTKGDARRMKALVEQYQSEYYKQQERPASATRV
;
A
#
# COMPACT_ATOMS: atom_id res chain seq x y z
N MET A 1 -40.22 -21.15 -25.12
CA MET A 1 -40.04 -20.85 -26.56
C MET A 1 -39.60 -19.39 -26.63
N VAL A 2 -38.29 -19.14 -26.71
CA VAL A 2 -37.75 -17.77 -26.80
C VAL A 2 -38.08 -17.27 -28.21
N ASP A 3 -38.77 -16.15 -28.32
CA ASP A 3 -39.21 -15.59 -29.60
C ASP A 3 -37.99 -15.10 -30.40
N SER A 4 -37.92 -15.39 -31.70
CA SER A 4 -36.76 -15.09 -32.57
C SER A 4 -36.46 -13.59 -32.65
N SER A 5 -37.46 -12.75 -32.39
CA SER A 5 -37.39 -11.29 -32.28
C SER A 5 -36.70 -10.79 -30.99
N SER A 6 -36.64 -11.62 -29.94
CA SER A 6 -36.01 -11.28 -28.65
C SER A 6 -34.52 -11.63 -28.58
N LEU A 7 -34.03 -12.52 -29.45
CA LEU A 7 -32.61 -12.87 -29.56
C LEU A 7 -31.66 -11.68 -29.77
N PRO A 8 -31.90 -10.73 -30.71
CA PRO A 8 -30.99 -9.60 -30.89
C PRO A 8 -30.97 -8.66 -29.67
N LEU A 9 -32.10 -8.48 -28.98
CA LEU A 9 -32.18 -7.66 -27.75
C LEU A 9 -31.42 -8.31 -26.58
N LEU A 10 -31.47 -9.63 -26.47
CA LEU A 10 -30.70 -10.36 -25.45
C LEU A 10 -29.20 -10.30 -25.72
N LEU A 11 -28.78 -10.39 -26.99
CA LEU A 11 -27.37 -10.29 -27.38
C LEU A 11 -26.81 -8.88 -27.16
N THR A 12 -27.56 -7.83 -27.46
CA THR A 12 -27.12 -6.45 -27.19
C THR A 12 -27.03 -6.17 -25.69
N ALA A 13 -28.01 -6.63 -24.90
CA ALA A 13 -27.97 -6.52 -23.45
C ALA A 13 -26.75 -7.25 -22.86
N LEU A 14 -26.45 -8.47 -23.34
CA LEU A 14 -25.28 -9.22 -22.92
C LEU A 14 -23.97 -8.48 -23.27
N TYR A 15 -23.87 -7.90 -24.47
CA TYR A 15 -22.70 -7.14 -24.89
C TYR A 15 -22.47 -5.90 -24.00
N ILE A 16 -23.52 -5.17 -23.65
CA ILE A 16 -23.44 -4.00 -22.76
C ILE A 16 -22.97 -4.43 -21.37
N VAL A 17 -23.54 -5.51 -20.82
CA VAL A 17 -23.15 -6.02 -19.50
C VAL A 17 -21.69 -6.50 -19.51
N CYS A 18 -21.29 -7.29 -20.50
CA CYS A 18 -19.91 -7.75 -20.64
C CYS A 18 -18.93 -6.59 -20.82
N GLY A 19 -19.28 -5.60 -21.64
CA GLY A 19 -18.48 -4.38 -21.83
C GLY A 19 -18.32 -3.59 -20.54
N GLY A 20 -19.41 -3.41 -19.78
CA GLY A 20 -19.40 -2.75 -18.48
C GLY A 20 -18.53 -3.48 -17.45
N LEU A 21 -18.63 -4.81 -17.38
CA LEU A 21 -17.79 -5.64 -16.51
C LEU A 21 -16.30 -5.57 -16.90
N LEU A 22 -16.00 -5.55 -18.19
CA LEU A 22 -14.63 -5.44 -18.69
C LEU A 22 -14.03 -4.07 -18.36
N MET A 23 -14.80 -2.99 -18.57
CA MET A 23 -14.43 -1.63 -18.16
C MET A 23 -14.19 -1.54 -16.65
N LEU A 24 -15.09 -2.11 -15.84
CA LEU A 24 -14.96 -2.11 -14.38
C LEU A 24 -13.72 -2.90 -13.91
N SER A 25 -13.48 -4.07 -14.52
CA SER A 25 -12.29 -4.89 -14.24
C SER A 25 -11.01 -4.15 -14.61
N LEU A 26 -10.96 -3.52 -15.79
CA LEU A 26 -9.83 -2.71 -16.22
C LEU A 26 -9.60 -1.52 -15.28
N PHE A 27 -10.66 -0.84 -14.86
CA PHE A 27 -10.59 0.26 -13.91
C PHE A 27 -10.00 -0.18 -12.56
N ILE A 28 -10.44 -1.31 -12.03
CA ILE A 28 -9.92 -1.92 -10.78
C ILE A 28 -8.46 -2.38 -10.93
N TYR A 29 -8.09 -2.85 -12.12
CA TYR A 29 -6.72 -3.27 -12.41
C TYR A 29 -5.76 -2.08 -12.49
N ILE A 30 -6.11 -1.03 -13.24
CA ILE A 30 -5.30 0.19 -13.40
C ILE A 30 -5.09 0.86 -12.05
N LYS A 31 -6.16 1.02 -11.26
CA LYS A 31 -6.11 1.69 -9.96
C LYS A 31 -5.42 0.87 -8.86
N GLY A 32 -5.19 -0.42 -9.12
CA GLY A 32 -4.50 -1.34 -8.22
C GLY A 32 -2.99 -1.43 -8.44
N ARG A 33 -2.43 -0.74 -9.44
CA ARG A 33 -0.97 -0.72 -9.70
C ARG A 33 -0.26 0.14 -8.65
N PRO A 34 0.89 -0.31 -8.11
CA PRO A 34 1.69 0.52 -7.21
C PRO A 34 2.19 1.76 -7.96
N PRO A 35 2.20 2.95 -7.34
CA PRO A 35 2.86 4.10 -7.92
C PRO A 35 4.33 3.75 -8.19
N VAL A 36 4.78 4.08 -9.40
CA VAL A 36 6.20 3.94 -9.77
C VAL A 36 6.95 4.99 -8.98
N THR A 37 7.72 4.55 -7.99
CA THR A 37 8.51 5.42 -7.12
C THR A 37 9.79 4.68 -6.76
N GLU A 38 10.89 5.41 -6.62
CA GLU A 38 12.16 4.85 -6.20
C GLU A 38 12.06 4.39 -4.74
N GLY A 39 11.93 3.07 -4.55
CA GLY A 39 11.78 2.46 -3.22
C GLY A 39 11.18 1.06 -3.28
N HIS A 40 10.92 0.50 -2.11
CA HIS A 40 10.29 -0.81 -1.97
C HIS A 40 8.78 -0.66 -1.81
N ALA A 41 8.03 -1.02 -2.85
CA ALA A 41 6.57 -0.99 -2.85
C ALA A 41 6.00 -2.33 -2.37
N PHE A 42 5.19 -2.29 -1.30
CA PHE A 42 4.47 -3.42 -0.75
C PHE A 42 2.97 -3.22 -0.94
N ARG A 43 2.28 -4.24 -1.43
CA ARG A 43 0.85 -4.20 -1.70
C ARG A 43 0.10 -5.08 -0.71
N ALA A 44 -0.96 -4.54 -0.13
CA ALA A 44 -1.85 -5.31 0.73
C ALA A 44 -2.68 -6.32 -0.07
N SER A 45 -3.02 -7.44 0.57
CA SER A 45 -3.93 -8.44 0.01
C SER A 45 -5.31 -7.85 -0.21
N ARG A 46 -5.89 -8.09 -1.40
CA ARG A 46 -7.29 -7.73 -1.70
C ARG A 46 -8.27 -8.44 -0.76
N LEU A 47 -7.92 -9.59 -0.18
CA LEU A 47 -8.83 -10.34 0.69
C LEU A 47 -8.87 -9.80 2.14
N SER A 48 -8.07 -8.78 2.45
CA SER A 48 -8.03 -8.19 3.79
C SER A 48 -9.04 -7.06 3.98
N SER A 49 -9.40 -6.79 5.24
CA SER A 49 -10.35 -5.73 5.59
C SER A 49 -9.86 -4.36 5.09
N GLY A 50 -10.72 -3.62 4.41
CA GLY A 50 -10.41 -2.31 3.83
C GLY A 50 -9.72 -2.35 2.46
N ASN A 51 -9.40 -3.52 1.90
CA ASN A 51 -8.57 -3.64 0.69
C ASN A 51 -9.23 -4.39 -0.50
N ARG A 52 -10.53 -4.73 -0.42
CA ARG A 52 -11.25 -5.61 -1.38
C ARG A 52 -11.16 -5.16 -2.84
N LEU A 53 -11.49 -3.90 -3.12
CA LEU A 53 -11.50 -3.39 -4.50
C LEU A 53 -10.22 -2.63 -4.85
N LEU A 54 -9.72 -1.83 -3.91
CA LEU A 54 -8.58 -0.95 -4.11
C LEU A 54 -7.58 -1.21 -2.99
N PRO A 55 -6.60 -2.10 -3.21
CA PRO A 55 -5.67 -2.50 -2.15
C PRO A 55 -4.75 -1.34 -1.77
N THR A 56 -4.58 -1.13 -0.47
CA THR A 56 -3.61 -0.18 0.09
C THR A 56 -2.19 -0.59 -0.31
N GLN A 57 -1.34 0.41 -0.52
CA GLN A 57 0.05 0.23 -0.89
C GLN A 57 0.94 1.03 0.05
N VAL A 58 2.12 0.51 0.31
CA VAL A 58 3.13 1.13 1.18
C VAL A 58 4.42 1.21 0.40
N ILE A 59 4.99 2.41 0.33
CA ILE A 59 6.32 2.61 -0.23
C ILE A 59 7.25 2.94 0.93
N ILE A 60 8.35 2.20 1.01
CA ILE A 60 9.41 2.44 1.99
C ILE A 60 10.63 2.91 1.21
N THR A 61 11.08 4.12 1.51
CA THR A 61 12.29 4.74 0.97
C THR A 61 13.24 5.08 2.12
N PRO A 62 14.53 5.37 1.83
CA PRO A 62 15.46 5.84 2.86
C PRO A 62 15.00 7.12 3.58
N GLN A 63 14.19 7.95 2.91
CA GLN A 63 13.74 9.23 3.44
C GLN A 63 12.42 9.12 4.21
N SER A 64 11.49 8.26 3.78
CA SER A 64 10.15 8.22 4.35
C SER A 64 9.43 6.89 4.11
N VAL A 65 8.42 6.64 4.94
CA VAL A 65 7.43 5.60 4.71
C VAL A 65 6.12 6.26 4.30
N VAL A 66 5.60 5.89 3.12
CA VAL A 66 4.38 6.46 2.56
C VAL A 66 3.31 5.39 2.37
N ARG A 67 2.14 5.59 2.99
CA ARG A 67 0.95 4.78 2.77
C ARG A 67 0.02 5.45 1.76
N TYR A 68 -0.24 4.74 0.67
CA TYR A 68 -1.21 5.11 -0.36
C TYR A 68 -2.50 4.33 -0.17
N THR A 69 -3.57 5.02 0.21
CA THR A 69 -4.92 4.45 0.28
C THR A 69 -5.76 4.97 -0.90
N PRO A 70 -5.97 4.14 -1.94
CA PRO A 70 -6.81 4.53 -3.07
C PRO A 70 -8.28 4.70 -2.64
N ARG A 71 -8.93 5.78 -3.09
CA ARG A 71 -10.35 6.07 -2.86
C ARG A 71 -11.09 6.15 -4.20
N TRP A 72 -12.42 6.04 -4.21
CA TRP A 72 -13.20 6.17 -5.46
C TRP A 72 -12.90 7.49 -6.18
N ILE A 73 -12.82 8.58 -5.42
CA ILE A 73 -12.39 9.90 -5.89
C ILE A 73 -11.11 10.27 -5.12
N GLY A 74 -10.03 10.54 -5.86
CA GLY A 74 -8.73 10.88 -5.29
C GLY A 74 -7.99 9.71 -4.61
N ARG A 75 -7.02 10.07 -3.78
CA ARG A 75 -6.17 9.18 -3.01
C ARG A 75 -5.84 9.83 -1.68
N HIS A 76 -5.66 9.00 -0.66
CA HIS A 76 -5.17 9.47 0.63
C HIS A 76 -3.72 9.01 0.79
N GLU A 77 -2.82 9.96 0.98
CA GLU A 77 -1.40 9.71 1.17
C GLU A 77 -1.04 10.10 2.60
N HIS A 78 -0.38 9.20 3.32
CA HIS A 78 0.13 9.47 4.66
C HIS A 78 1.62 9.13 4.65
N SER A 79 2.47 10.15 4.84
CA SER A 79 3.93 10.00 4.82
C SER A 79 4.50 10.31 6.20
N ILE A 80 5.42 9.47 6.65
CA ILE A 80 6.23 9.67 7.86
C ILE A 80 7.69 9.70 7.43
N HIS A 81 8.41 10.77 7.79
CA HIS A 81 9.85 10.85 7.56
C HIS A 81 10.60 9.83 8.44
N MET A 82 11.69 9.24 7.94
CA MET A 82 12.44 8.18 8.63
C MET A 82 12.93 8.62 10.02
N ALA A 83 13.35 9.89 10.15
CA ALA A 83 13.75 10.50 11.42
C ALA A 83 12.63 10.57 12.48
N HIS A 84 11.37 10.49 12.04
CA HIS A 84 10.20 10.55 12.91
C HIS A 84 9.55 9.20 13.16
N VAL A 85 10.11 8.10 12.64
CA VAL A 85 9.63 6.77 12.98
C VAL A 85 10.08 6.44 14.40
N ALA A 86 9.13 6.25 15.30
CA ALA A 86 9.37 5.88 16.70
C ALA A 86 9.50 4.36 16.85
N SER A 87 8.57 3.62 16.24
CA SER A 87 8.50 2.17 16.39
C SER A 87 7.86 1.53 15.16
N VAL A 88 8.24 0.26 14.90
CA VAL A 88 7.59 -0.58 13.91
C VAL A 88 7.20 -1.91 14.53
N ARG A 89 5.90 -2.19 14.58
CA ARG A 89 5.33 -3.42 15.14
C ARG A 89 4.60 -4.22 14.06
N ILE A 90 4.75 -5.53 14.12
CA ILE A 90 4.02 -6.47 13.27
C ILE A 90 3.02 -7.23 14.15
N ASP A 91 1.76 -7.22 13.76
CA ASP A 91 0.73 -8.10 14.29
C ASP A 91 0.49 -9.25 13.29
N THR A 92 0.81 -10.48 13.68
CA THR A 92 0.72 -11.64 12.78
C THR A 92 -0.55 -12.43 13.04
N LYS A 93 -1.47 -12.40 12.08
CA LYS A 93 -2.72 -13.16 12.13
C LYS A 93 -2.56 -14.50 11.39
N LEU A 94 -3.66 -15.26 11.33
CA LEU A 94 -3.67 -16.60 10.72
C LEU A 94 -3.19 -16.56 9.25
N LEU A 95 -3.78 -15.69 8.43
CA LEU A 95 -3.53 -15.58 6.99
C LEU A 95 -2.57 -14.45 6.60
N PHE A 96 -2.74 -13.28 7.21
CA PHE A 96 -2.02 -12.04 6.87
C PHE A 96 -1.41 -11.41 8.12
N SER A 97 -0.55 -10.43 7.93
CA SER A 97 0.03 -9.61 8.99
C SER A 97 -0.31 -8.14 8.78
N ASP A 98 -0.45 -7.42 9.88
CA ASP A 98 -0.63 -5.98 9.90
C ASP A 98 0.66 -5.33 10.41
N VAL A 99 1.05 -4.21 9.81
CA VAL A 99 2.23 -3.43 10.19
C VAL A 99 1.78 -2.08 10.75
N TYR A 100 2.28 -1.74 11.93
CA TYR A 100 2.03 -0.50 12.64
C TYR A 100 3.34 0.28 12.68
N ILE A 101 3.32 1.50 12.15
CA ILE A 101 4.45 2.42 12.15
C ILE A 101 4.02 3.66 12.93
N GLU A 102 4.67 3.89 14.06
CA GLU A 102 4.32 4.98 14.98
C GLU A 102 5.27 6.15 14.79
N THR A 103 4.76 7.36 14.98
CA THR A 103 5.54 8.61 14.85
C THR A 103 6.03 9.12 16.21
N THR A 104 7.21 9.73 16.22
CA THR A 104 7.65 10.56 17.35
C THR A 104 6.82 11.85 17.37
N GLY A 105 6.13 12.11 18.49
CA GLY A 105 5.37 13.37 18.69
C GLY A 105 3.83 13.30 18.59
N GLY A 106 3.20 12.13 18.45
CA GLY A 106 1.73 12.03 18.58
C GLY A 106 1.04 10.94 17.76
N THR A 107 -0.31 10.98 17.79
CA THR A 107 -1.32 9.94 17.50
C THR A 107 -1.40 9.41 16.06
N SER A 108 -0.55 9.86 15.15
CA SER A 108 -0.67 9.58 13.71
C SER A 108 0.11 8.34 13.30
N ALA A 109 -0.37 7.16 13.73
CA ALA A 109 0.21 5.90 13.28
C ALA A 109 -0.19 5.56 11.84
N ILE A 110 0.76 5.05 11.05
CA ILE A 110 0.49 4.37 9.79
C ILE A 110 0.14 2.91 10.13
N VAL A 111 -1.10 2.52 9.83
CA VAL A 111 -1.56 1.13 9.94
C VAL A 111 -1.75 0.56 8.54
N CYS A 112 -1.03 -0.52 8.27
CA CYS A 112 -1.01 -1.22 6.99
C CYS A 112 -1.51 -2.64 7.20
N THR A 113 -2.75 -2.91 6.78
CA THR A 113 -3.41 -4.19 7.03
C THR A 113 -3.25 -5.16 5.87
N GLY A 114 -3.19 -6.46 6.17
CA GLY A 114 -3.35 -7.49 5.15
C GLY A 114 -2.12 -7.78 4.28
N HIS A 115 -0.92 -7.52 4.78
CA HIS A 115 0.31 -7.90 4.08
C HIS A 115 0.61 -9.38 4.28
N THR A 116 1.39 -9.99 3.37
CA THR A 116 1.90 -11.34 3.62
C THR A 116 2.87 -11.30 4.81
N LYS A 117 3.06 -12.43 5.50
CA LYS A 117 4.03 -12.51 6.61
C LYS A 117 5.46 -12.17 6.16
N GLY A 118 5.80 -12.54 4.91
CA GLY A 118 7.09 -12.18 4.29
C GLY A 118 7.22 -10.68 4.07
N ASP A 119 6.20 -10.05 3.49
CA ASP A 119 6.18 -8.60 3.27
C ASP A 119 6.28 -7.84 4.59
N ALA A 120 5.49 -8.22 5.60
CA ALA A 120 5.51 -7.54 6.89
C ALA A 120 6.88 -7.55 7.55
N ARG A 121 7.58 -8.70 7.53
CA ARG A 121 8.96 -8.80 8.04
C ARG A 121 9.93 -7.95 7.22
N ARG A 122 9.79 -7.95 5.90
CA ARG A 122 10.67 -7.18 5.02
C ARG A 122 10.46 -5.68 5.16
N MET A 123 9.21 -5.24 5.33
CA MET A 123 8.86 -3.86 5.63
C MET A 123 9.53 -3.40 6.93
N LYS A 124 9.39 -4.19 8.01
CA LYS A 124 10.04 -3.89 9.28
C LYS A 124 11.57 -3.78 9.14
N ALA A 125 12.19 -4.78 8.51
CA ALA A 125 13.64 -4.80 8.30
C ALA A 125 14.13 -3.57 7.52
N LEU A 126 13.41 -3.14 6.47
CA LEU A 126 13.77 -1.95 5.70
C LEU A 126 13.68 -0.67 6.51
N VAL A 127 12.62 -0.51 7.31
CA VAL A 127 12.47 0.69 8.15
C VAL A 127 13.56 0.75 9.21
N GLU A 128 13.83 -0.36 9.91
CA GLU A 128 14.89 -0.43 10.92
C GLU A 128 16.28 -0.17 10.31
N GLN A 129 16.52 -0.71 9.11
CA GLN A 129 17.76 -0.48 8.36
C GLN A 129 17.92 1.00 8.01
N TYR A 130 16.91 1.63 7.38
CA TYR A 130 16.99 3.03 6.98
C TYR A 130 17.07 3.99 8.17
N GLN A 131 16.40 3.67 9.28
CA GLN A 131 16.51 4.42 10.52
C GLN A 131 17.95 4.34 11.08
N SER A 132 18.55 3.15 11.10
CA SER A 132 19.93 2.96 11.55
C SER A 132 20.93 3.72 10.68
N GLU A 133 20.76 3.67 9.35
CA GLU A 133 21.62 4.40 8.42
C GLU A 133 21.48 5.92 8.54
N TYR A 134 20.26 6.43 8.79
CA TYR A 134 20.03 7.84 9.05
C TYR A 134 20.81 8.35 10.28
N TYR A 135 20.74 7.62 11.40
CA TYR A 135 21.47 8.01 12.62
C TYR A 135 22.99 7.93 12.44
N LYS A 136 23.52 6.87 11.80
CA LYS A 136 24.96 6.76 11.49
C LYS A 136 25.45 7.95 10.65
N GLN A 137 24.66 8.40 9.69
CA GLN A 137 25.02 9.55 8.85
C GLN A 137 25.04 10.85 9.67
N GLN A 138 24.15 11.01 10.64
CA GLN A 138 24.09 12.18 11.50
C GLN A 138 25.27 12.26 12.49
N GLU A 139 25.82 11.12 12.90
CA GLU A 139 26.98 11.03 13.81
C GLU A 139 28.33 11.30 13.11
N ARG A 140 28.42 11.06 11.79
CA ARG A 140 29.63 11.30 10.97
C ARG A 140 30.13 12.76 10.96
N PRO A 141 29.30 13.80 10.77
CA PRO A 141 29.77 15.19 10.77
C PRO A 141 30.22 15.68 12.15
N ALA A 142 29.68 15.14 13.25
CA ALA A 142 30.07 15.55 14.60
C ALA A 142 31.48 15.04 15.01
N SER A 143 31.94 13.97 14.38
CA SER A 143 33.23 13.33 14.69
C SER A 143 34.40 13.90 13.87
N ALA A 144 34.12 14.56 12.74
CA ALA A 144 35.15 15.06 11.81
C ALA A 144 35.68 16.47 12.14
N THR A 145 35.06 17.19 13.08
CA THR A 145 35.46 18.56 13.49
C THR A 145 36.22 18.61 14.82
N ARG A 146 36.50 17.46 15.44
CA ARG A 146 37.41 17.35 16.60
C ARG A 146 38.76 16.79 16.17
N VAL A 147 39.58 17.59 15.48
CA VAL A 147 41.04 17.41 15.37
C VAL A 147 41.70 18.78 15.37
#